data_AF-A0A922JDQ9-F1
#
_entry.id   AF-A0A922JDQ9-F1
#
_cell.length_a   1.000
_cell.length_b   1.000
_cell.length_c   1.000
_cell.angle_alpha   90.00
_cell.angle_beta   90.00
_cell.angle_gamma   90.00
#
_symmetry.space_group_name_H-M   'P 1'
#
loop_
_entity.id
_entity.type
_entity.pdbx_description
1 polymer ?
#
loop_
_entity_poly.entity_id
_entity_poly.type
_entity_poly.pdbx_seq_one_letter_code
_entity_poly.pdbx_strand_id
1 'polypeptide(L)'
;MKEEGEREVVTPGEVLGKASDVRAGRGAYLAPHNNLVYASLTGFRRALSPSPDSPDQRPTVEITDHKAHGAVPEPGSIVIARVTKVMAKMASADIMCVGPKSVREKFSGIIRCVSCFKHNYICKTFI
;
A
#
# COMPACT_ATOMS: atom_id res chain seq x y z
N MET A 1 18.86 14.50 15.30
CA MET A 1 19.76 13.52 14.67
C MET A 1 19.03 12.19 14.70
N LYS A 2 18.43 11.75 13.58
CA LYS A 2 17.82 10.41 13.49
C LYS A 2 18.81 9.57 12.69
N GLU A 3 19.26 8.48 13.30
CA GLU A 3 20.23 7.55 12.73
C GLU A 3 19.82 7.18 11.29
N GLU A 4 20.66 7.56 10.33
CA GLU A 4 20.69 6.92 9.02
C GLU A 4 21.24 5.51 9.22
N GLY A 5 20.38 4.62 9.73
CA GLY A 5 20.63 3.19 9.69
C GLY A 5 20.83 2.80 8.23
N GLU A 6 22.02 2.27 7.95
CA GLU A 6 22.46 1.68 6.69
C GLU A 6 21.29 1.09 5.91
N ARG A 7 20.93 1.77 4.81
CA ARG A 7 19.82 1.33 3.96
C ARG A 7 20.26 0.14 3.13
N GLU A 8 20.29 -1.02 3.77
CA GLU A 8 20.62 -2.30 3.16
C GLU A 8 19.59 -2.59 2.05
N VAL A 9 20.08 -2.69 0.82
CA VAL A 9 19.28 -3.06 -0.34
C VAL A 9 19.17 -4.58 -0.35
N VAL A 10 17.95 -5.08 -0.29
CA VAL A 10 17.65 -6.51 -0.31
C VAL A 10 16.99 -6.90 -1.63
N THR A 11 17.16 -8.17 -1.99
CA THR A 11 16.57 -8.75 -3.21
C THR A 11 15.54 -9.83 -2.86
N PRO A 12 14.52 -10.07 -3.71
CA PRO A 12 13.54 -11.13 -3.49
C PRO A 12 14.22 -12.50 -3.33
N GLY A 13 13.83 -13.23 -2.29
CA GLY A 13 14.44 -14.52 -1.93
C GLY A 13 15.56 -14.43 -0.89
N GLU A 14 15.98 -13.23 -0.51
CA GLU A 14 16.98 -13.01 0.53
C GLU A 14 16.39 -13.22 1.94
N VAL A 15 17.19 -13.77 2.85
CA VAL A 15 16.78 -14.10 4.22
C VAL A 15 16.97 -12.87 5.12
N LEU A 16 15.89 -12.39 5.73
CA LEU A 16 15.88 -11.21 6.60
C LEU A 16 16.06 -11.55 8.09
N GLY A 17 15.79 -12.80 8.48
CA GLY A 17 15.94 -13.28 9.86
C GLY A 17 14.98 -14.42 10.20
N LYS A 18 15.01 -14.89 11.46
CA LYS A 18 14.07 -15.90 11.97
C LYS A 18 12.76 -15.25 12.42
N ALA A 19 11.66 -15.97 12.28
CA ALA A 19 10.34 -15.55 12.72
C ALA A 19 10.28 -15.21 14.22
N SER A 20 11.12 -15.85 15.04
CA SER A 20 11.23 -15.58 16.47
C SER A 20 11.83 -14.22 16.79
N ASP A 21 12.66 -13.67 15.90
CA ASP A 21 13.40 -12.44 16.14
C ASP A 21 12.76 -11.25 15.40
N VAL A 22 12.20 -11.51 14.21
CA VAL A 22 11.63 -10.48 13.32
C VAL A 22 10.25 -10.86 12.82
N ARG A 23 9.36 -9.87 12.71
CA ARG A 23 8.04 -10.02 12.12
C ARG A 23 8.06 -9.60 10.65
N ALA A 24 7.44 -10.41 9.79
CA ALA A 24 7.27 -10.07 8.37
C ALA A 24 6.27 -8.91 8.21
N GLY A 25 6.73 -7.79 7.65
CA GLY A 25 5.91 -6.63 7.29
C GLY A 25 5.65 -6.53 5.79
N ARG A 26 5.36 -5.33 5.29
CA ARG A 26 5.15 -5.10 3.85
C ARG A 26 6.40 -5.48 3.06
N GLY A 27 6.23 -6.23 1.98
CA GLY A 27 7.33 -6.64 1.10
C GLY A 27 8.19 -7.77 1.66
N ALA A 28 7.84 -8.36 2.81
CA ALA A 28 8.47 -9.54 3.38
C ALA A 28 7.41 -10.62 3.66
N TYR A 29 7.80 -11.88 3.65
CA TYR A 29 6.91 -13.00 3.96
C TYR A 29 7.57 -14.00 4.90
N LEU A 30 6.75 -14.66 5.71
CA LEU A 30 7.17 -15.77 6.55
C LEU A 30 7.04 -17.07 5.77
N ALA A 31 8.12 -17.84 5.68
CA ALA A 31 8.10 -19.19 5.16
C ALA A 31 7.73 -20.18 6.29
N PRO A 32 6.55 -20.83 6.23
CA PRO A 32 6.09 -21.70 7.32
C PRO A 32 6.94 -22.94 7.55
N HIS A 33 7.67 -23.38 6.53
CA HIS A 33 8.43 -24.63 6.55
C HIS A 33 9.77 -24.52 7.30
N ASN A 34 10.37 -23.33 7.37
CA ASN A 34 11.68 -23.12 7.99
C ASN A 34 11.67 -21.99 9.04
N ASN A 35 10.51 -21.37 9.31
CA ASN A 35 10.37 -20.24 10.22
C ASN A 35 11.36 -19.09 9.92
N LEU A 36 11.71 -18.90 8.65
CA LEU A 36 12.53 -17.78 8.18
C LEU A 36 11.65 -16.73 7.49
N VAL A 37 12.03 -15.48 7.68
CA VAL A 37 11.43 -14.33 7.01
C VAL A 37 12.27 -14.01 5.78
N TYR A 38 11.62 -13.94 4.63
CA TYR A 38 12.23 -13.67 3.34
C TYR A 38 11.75 -12.36 2.76
N ALA A 39 12.60 -11.74 1.95
CA ALA A 39 12.23 -10.61 1.12
C ALA A 39 11.36 -11.06 -0.07
N SER A 40 10.26 -10.35 -0.33
CA SER A 40 9.42 -10.51 -1.53
C SER A 40 9.68 -9.44 -2.59
N LEU A 41 10.24 -8.30 -2.19
CA LEU A 41 10.48 -7.15 -3.04
C LEU A 41 11.96 -6.78 -3.04
N THR A 42 12.42 -6.21 -4.15
CA THR A 42 13.73 -5.53 -4.19
C THR A 42 13.56 -4.15 -3.60
N GLY A 43 14.39 -3.78 -2.63
CA GLY A 43 14.26 -2.45 -2.03
C GLY A 43 15.08 -2.28 -0.79
N PHE A 44 14.80 -1.20 -0.07
CA PHE A 44 15.48 -0.88 1.16
C PHE A 44 14.79 -1.54 2.35
N ARG A 45 15.57 -2.27 3.14
CA ARG A 45 15.12 -2.84 4.39
C ARG A 45 14.88 -1.73 5.43
N ARG A 46 13.71 -1.75 6.07
CA ARG A 46 13.35 -0.86 7.18
C ARG A 46 12.82 -1.68 8.35
N ALA A 47 13.52 -1.64 9.48
CA ALA A 47 13.03 -2.20 10.72
C ALA A 47 12.18 -1.15 11.45
N LEU A 48 10.91 -1.47 11.68
CA LEU A 48 10.02 -0.69 12.53
C LEU A 48 10.06 -1.26 13.95
N SER A 49 10.40 -0.42 14.91
CA SER A 49 10.29 -0.75 16.33
C SER A 49 8.84 -1.07 16.68
N PRO A 50 8.59 -2.08 17.52
CA PRO A 50 7.24 -2.41 17.94
C PRO A 50 6.63 -1.28 18.77
N SER A 51 5.30 -1.19 18.75
CA SER A 51 4.58 -0.31 19.65
C SER A 51 4.75 -0.81 21.09
N PRO A 52 4.95 0.06 22.09
CA PRO A 52 5.06 -0.36 23.49
C PRO A 52 3.83 -1.14 24.01
N ASP A 53 2.66 -0.96 23.38
CA ASP A 53 1.41 -1.64 23.74
C ASP A 53 1.15 -2.96 22.99
N SER A 54 2.01 -3.37 22.05
CA SER A 54 1.80 -4.63 21.33
C SER A 54 2.28 -5.84 22.13
N PRO A 55 1.52 -6.96 22.16
CA PRO A 55 1.95 -8.19 22.83
C PRO A 55 3.22 -8.80 22.20
N ASP A 56 3.48 -8.48 20.93
CA ASP A 56 4.71 -8.83 20.23
C ASP A 56 5.70 -7.66 20.25
N GLN A 57 6.75 -7.77 21.07
CA GLN A 57 7.88 -6.83 21.09
C GLN A 57 8.93 -7.09 19.98
N ARG A 58 8.55 -7.82 18.93
CA ARG A 58 9.45 -8.13 17.81
C ARG A 58 9.44 -6.99 16.80
N PRO A 59 10.62 -6.51 16.33
CA PRO A 59 10.68 -5.52 15.26
C PRO A 59 10.04 -6.05 13.98
N THR A 60 9.27 -5.20 13.29
CA THR A 60 8.65 -5.53 12.02
C THR A 60 9.55 -5.09 10.88
N VAL A 61 9.95 -6.02 10.02
CA VAL A 61 10.80 -5.72 8.85
C VAL A 61 9.91 -5.46 7.65
N GLU A 62 9.97 -4.24 7.13
CA GLU A 62 9.33 -3.83 5.89
C GLU A 62 10.38 -3.57 4.82
N ILE A 63 10.05 -3.90 3.57
CA ILE A 63 10.88 -3.59 2.41
C ILE A 63 10.17 -2.52 1.59
N THR A 64 10.84 -1.39 1.44
CA THR A 64 10.34 -0.28 0.62
C THR A 64 11.01 -0.33 -0.74
N ASP A 65 10.24 -0.54 -1.80
CA ASP A 65 10.74 -0.45 -3.18
C ASP A 65 11.26 0.98 -3.45
N HIS A 66 12.33 1.10 -4.24
CA HIS A 66 12.79 2.39 -4.76
C HIS A 66 11.70 3.07 -5.61
N LYS A 67 10.78 2.29 -6.17
CA LYS A 67 9.61 2.75 -6.89
C LYS A 67 8.47 2.84 -5.87
N ALA A 68 8.43 3.95 -5.14
CA ALA A 68 7.33 4.26 -4.22
C ALA A 68 6.00 4.00 -4.95
N HIS A 69 5.33 2.91 -4.57
CA HIS A 69 4.02 2.56 -5.11
C HIS A 69 3.16 3.80 -4.91
N GLY A 70 2.58 4.31 -6.02
CA GLY A 70 1.73 5.50 -5.95
C GLY A 70 0.63 5.29 -4.91
N ALA A 71 0.02 6.37 -4.41
CA ALA A 71 -1.08 6.23 -3.47
C ALA A 71 -2.17 5.32 -4.08
N VAL A 72 -2.27 4.09 -3.58
CA VAL A 72 -3.27 3.14 -4.01
C VAL A 72 -4.58 3.53 -3.31
N PRO A 73 -5.65 3.76 -4.06
CA PRO A 73 -6.94 4.07 -3.45
C PRO A 73 -7.48 2.86 -2.69
N GLU A 74 -7.68 3.02 -1.38
CA GLU A 74 -8.34 2.02 -0.54
C GLU A 74 -9.85 2.26 -0.48
N PRO A 75 -10.68 1.23 -0.24
CA PRO A 75 -12.12 1.40 -0.10
C PRO A 75 -12.48 2.45 0.97
N GLY A 76 -13.32 3.41 0.59
CA GLY A 76 -13.71 4.53 1.47
C GLY A 76 -12.80 5.76 1.39
N SER A 77 -11.72 5.71 0.61
CA SER A 77 -10.89 6.88 0.33
C SER A 77 -11.63 7.90 -0.54
N ILE A 78 -11.43 9.20 -0.25
CA ILE A 78 -11.93 10.30 -1.09
C ILE A 78 -10.92 10.54 -2.20
N VAL A 79 -11.37 10.46 -3.45
CA VAL A 79 -10.54 10.61 -4.64
C VAL A 79 -11.02 11.74 -5.53
N ILE A 80 -10.09 12.38 -6.22
CA ILE A 80 -10.38 13.33 -7.29
C ILE A 80 -10.16 12.60 -8.61
N ALA A 81 -11.20 12.53 -9.43
CA ALA A 81 -11.17 11.83 -10.70
C ALA A 81 -11.70 12.71 -11.83
N ARG A 82 -11.12 12.55 -13.02
CA ARG A 82 -11.54 13.20 -14.27
C ARG A 82 -12.45 12.25 -15.04
N VAL A 83 -13.70 12.67 -15.28
CA VAL A 83 -14.64 11.90 -16.10
C VAL A 83 -14.13 11.85 -17.54
N THR A 84 -13.98 10.64 -18.08
CA THR A 84 -13.50 10.39 -19.45
C THR A 84 -14.62 10.07 -20.41
N LYS A 85 -15.64 9.35 -19.95
CA LYS A 85 -16.78 8.94 -20.78
C LYS A 85 -18.04 8.89 -19.95
N VAL A 86 -19.13 9.45 -20.46
CA VAL A 86 -20.46 9.38 -19.84
C VAL A 86 -21.37 8.54 -20.72
N MET A 87 -22.08 7.59 -20.11
CA MET A 87 -23.13 6.77 -20.72
C MET A 87 -24.41 6.90 -19.88
N ALA A 88 -25.54 6.44 -20.42
CA ALA A 88 -26.85 6.55 -19.77
C ALA A 88 -26.95 5.92 -18.37
N LYS A 89 -26.15 4.89 -18.07
CA LYS A 89 -26.18 4.17 -16.77
C LYS A 89 -24.85 4.21 -16.00
N MET A 90 -23.78 4.71 -16.62
CA MET A 90 -22.44 4.68 -16.04
C MET A 90 -21.57 5.81 -16.61
N ALA A 91 -20.62 6.28 -15.81
CA ALA A 91 -19.57 7.18 -16.24
C ALA A 91 -18.20 6.56 -15.90
N SER A 92 -17.28 6.56 -16.84
CA SER A 92 -15.88 6.19 -16.62
C SER A 92 -15.09 7.43 -16.20
N ALA A 93 -14.22 7.29 -15.22
CA ALA A 93 -13.40 8.38 -14.71
C ALA A 93 -11.97 7.90 -14.41
N ASP A 94 -10.98 8.70 -14.78
CA ASP A 94 -9.58 8.47 -14.44
C ASP A 94 -9.27 9.12 -13.08
N ILE A 95 -8.74 8.35 -12.12
CA ILE A 95 -8.35 8.86 -10.80
C ILE A 95 -7.02 9.62 -10.92
N MET A 96 -7.01 10.87 -10.44
CA MET A 96 -5.82 11.74 -10.46
C MET A 96 -5.16 11.82 -9.09
N CYS A 97 -5.96 11.96 -8.02
CA CYS A 97 -5.47 12.11 -6.65
C CYS A 97 -6.27 11.24 -5.68
N VAL A 98 -5.58 10.69 -4.67
CA VAL A 98 -6.19 10.01 -3.51
C VAL A 98 -5.91 10.88 -2.29
N GLY A 99 -6.94 11.57 -1.80
CA GLY A 99 -6.79 12.62 -0.80
C GLY A 99 -5.75 13.68 -1.23
N PRO A 100 -4.72 13.97 -0.40
CA PRO A 100 -3.68 14.94 -0.75
C PRO A 100 -2.55 14.36 -1.63
N LYS A 101 -2.56 13.06 -1.95
CA LYS A 101 -1.47 12.40 -2.67
C LYS A 101 -1.81 12.27 -4.15
N SER A 102 -0.93 12.76 -5.01
CA SER A 102 -1.03 12.56 -6.46
C SER A 102 -0.72 11.11 -6.82
N VAL A 103 -1.55 10.52 -7.68
CA VAL A 103 -1.32 9.18 -8.19
C VAL A 103 -0.39 9.25 -9.40
N ARG A 104 0.63 8.39 -9.44
CA ARG A 104 1.56 8.29 -10.58
C ARG A 104 1.04 7.37 -11.68
N GLU A 105 0.34 6.31 -11.31
CA GLU A 105 -0.22 5.33 -12.22
C GLU A 105 -1.68 5.67 -12.56
N LYS A 106 -2.10 5.37 -13.78
CA LYS A 106 -3.45 5.67 -14.22
C LYS A 106 -4.41 4.61 -13.69
N PHE A 107 -5.18 4.94 -12.65
CA PHE A 107 -6.34 4.13 -12.23
C PHE A 107 -7.61 4.62 -12.92
N SER A 108 -8.39 3.70 -13.49
CA SER A 108 -9.70 3.99 -14.07
C SER A 108 -10.79 3.44 -13.15
N GLY A 109 -11.80 4.26 -12.87
CA GLY A 109 -12.97 3.92 -12.06
C GLY A 109 -14.26 4.06 -12.85
N ILE A 110 -15.31 3.40 -12.37
CA ILE A 110 -16.66 3.46 -12.97
C ILE A 110 -17.64 3.97 -11.92
N ILE A 111 -18.32 5.07 -12.24
CA ILE A 111 -19.40 5.65 -11.46
C ILE A 111 -20.72 5.17 -12.06
N ARG A 112 -21.50 4.38 -11.30
CA ARG A 112 -22.81 3.90 -11.76
C ARG A 112 -23.91 4.90 -11.38
N CYS A 113 -24.91 5.06 -12.24
CA CYS A 113 -26.03 5.99 -12.01
C CYS A 113 -26.78 5.71 -10.69
N VAL A 114 -26.89 4.44 -10.29
CA VAL A 114 -27.47 4.03 -8.99
C VAL A 114 -26.71 4.60 -7.78
N SER A 115 -25.42 4.95 -7.94
CA SER A 115 -24.58 5.51 -6.88
C SER A 115 -24.70 7.03 -6.76
N CYS A 116 -25.28 7.72 -7.74
CA CYS A 116 -25.32 9.19 -7.78
C CYS A 116 -26.40 9.79 -6.85
N PHE A 117 -27.37 9.00 -6.38
CA PHE A 117 -28.58 9.50 -5.71
C PHE A 117 -28.46 9.73 -4.19
N LYS A 118 -27.30 9.46 -3.56
CA LYS A 118 -27.10 9.82 -2.15
C LYS A 118 -26.36 11.16 -2.07
N HIS A 119 -27.11 12.21 -1.68
CA HIS A 119 -26.66 13.52 -1.18
C HIS A 119 -25.21 13.92 -1.50
N ASN A 120 -25.05 14.90 -2.40
CA ASN A 120 -23.81 15.63 -2.69
C ASN A 120 -22.60 14.76 -3.08
N TYR A 121 -22.41 14.55 -4.40
CA TYR A 121 -21.14 14.35 -5.12
C TYR A 121 -20.06 13.39 -4.58
N ILE A 122 -20.32 12.60 -3.54
CA ILE A 122 -19.37 11.62 -3.00
C ILE A 122 -19.69 10.28 -3.68
N CYS A 123 -19.23 10.14 -4.92
CA CYS A 123 -19.20 8.84 -5.57
C CYS A 123 -18.16 7.98 -4.84
N LYS A 124 -18.63 7.08 -3.97
CA LYS A 124 -17.80 5.99 -3.45
C LYS A 124 -17.42 5.11 -4.65
N THR A 125 -16.26 5.38 -5.22
CA THR A 125 -15.64 4.49 -6.21
C THR A 125 -15.33 3.18 -5.50
N PHE A 126 -16.12 2.16 -5.80
CA PHE A 126 -15.74 0.77 -5.52
C PHE A 126 -14.65 0.41 -6.54
N ILE A 127 -13.47 0.08 -6.03
CA ILE A 127 -12.39 -0.61 -6.76
C ILE A 127 -12.65 -2.10 -6.64
#